data_AF-A0A1Z8AC91-F1
#
_entry.id   AF-A0A1Z8AC91-F1
#
_cell.length_a   1.000
_cell.length_b   1.000
_cell.length_c   1.000
_cell.angle_alpha   90.00
_cell.angle_beta   90.00
_cell.angle_gamma   90.00
#
_symmetry.space_group_name_H-M   'P 1'
#
loop_
_entity.id
_entity.type
_entity.pdbx_description
1 polymer ?
#
loop_
_entity_poly.entity_id
_entity_poly.type
_entity_poly.pdbx_seq_one_letter_code
_entity_poly.pdbx_strand_id
1 'polypeptide(L)'
;MTETCPRCQYIRIPTDKGPTWQCPNCGAAYNKQSNTTQNSFANKKLSSSFLDFEAQYRPLNRQLYFFIILFAGLTLFSAFKKNELIDFSLIHSQLTQEPIQETISNRSPYAEPHSFQYMDIQYQVKPMANYELWGLVVSHNDIDGISDTYHDETSVDTKDLCVIWGDNILSNDYHSVSFSSGAWTCYFEYPHGTIFNANQLSNNHIITDNDAIRESLTQIQIGDQIHIKGELVSYQDERHPEYWRASSITRTDGGNGACEVIFANELDIIAIGNPLWRFIYEWSWKILIALLIAKTAVLIREVTQ
;
A
#
# COMPACT_ATOMS: atom_id res chain seq x y z
N MET A 1 -29.73 1.18 -80.16
CA MET A 1 -29.08 -0.05 -79.67
C MET A 1 -30.18 -0.90 -79.05
N THR A 2 -30.39 -2.11 -79.53
CA THR A 2 -31.40 -3.05 -79.01
C THR A 2 -30.88 -3.64 -77.70
N GLU A 3 -31.27 -3.04 -76.58
CA GLU A 3 -30.88 -3.54 -75.25
C GLU A 3 -31.70 -4.77 -74.89
N THR A 4 -31.05 -5.93 -74.89
CA THR A 4 -31.61 -7.18 -74.40
C THR A 4 -31.67 -7.14 -72.86
N CYS A 5 -32.84 -7.43 -72.27
CA CYS A 5 -32.99 -7.43 -70.82
C CYS A 5 -32.12 -8.52 -70.18
N PRO A 6 -31.20 -8.19 -69.25
CA PRO A 6 -30.32 -9.20 -68.67
C PRO A 6 -31.05 -10.20 -67.76
N ARG A 7 -32.26 -9.86 -67.28
CA ARG A 7 -33.05 -10.72 -66.37
C ARG A 7 -33.89 -11.77 -67.10
N CYS A 8 -34.47 -11.42 -68.25
CA CYS A 8 -35.39 -12.31 -68.97
C CYS A 8 -35.06 -12.46 -70.45
N GLN A 9 -33.95 -11.88 -70.92
CA GLN A 9 -33.45 -11.92 -72.30
C GLN A 9 -34.42 -11.34 -73.35
N TYR A 10 -35.43 -10.59 -72.90
CA TYR A 10 -36.39 -9.94 -73.80
C TYR A 10 -35.76 -8.77 -74.55
N ILE A 11 -36.01 -8.68 -75.86
CA ILE A 11 -35.55 -7.58 -76.72
C ILE A 11 -36.74 -6.66 -76.97
N ARG A 12 -36.62 -5.38 -76.59
CA ARG A 12 -37.69 -4.40 -76.77
C ARG A 12 -37.97 -4.15 -78.25
N ILE A 13 -39.25 -4.14 -78.63
CA ILE A 13 -39.72 -3.79 -79.98
C ILE A 13 -40.36 -2.39 -79.99
N PRO A 14 -40.45 -1.70 -81.15
CA PRO A 14 -40.92 -0.30 -81.21
C PRO A 14 -42.36 -0.07 -80.72
N THR A 15 -43.18 -1.13 -80.65
CA THR A 15 -44.58 -1.07 -80.20
C THR A 15 -44.76 -1.23 -78.69
N ASP A 16 -43.69 -1.52 -77.94
CA ASP A 16 -43.77 -1.73 -76.50
C ASP A 16 -44.05 -0.43 -75.74
N LYS A 17 -45.02 -0.47 -74.81
CA LYS A 17 -45.36 0.66 -73.94
C LYS A 17 -44.53 0.60 -72.65
N GLY A 18 -43.99 1.75 -72.23
CA GLY A 18 -43.28 1.90 -70.95
C GLY A 18 -41.98 2.70 -71.07
N PRO A 19 -41.49 3.26 -69.95
CA PRO A 19 -40.29 4.11 -69.95
C PRO A 19 -39.06 3.35 -70.45
N THR A 20 -38.15 4.02 -71.17
CA THR A 20 -37.02 3.39 -71.86
C THR A 20 -36.05 2.67 -70.93
N TRP A 21 -35.95 3.10 -69.67
CA TRP A 21 -35.06 2.52 -68.67
C TRP A 21 -35.58 1.20 -68.05
N GLN A 22 -36.79 0.76 -68.38
CA GLN A 22 -37.45 -0.42 -67.80
C GLN A 22 -37.83 -1.46 -68.86
N CYS A 23 -37.56 -2.73 -68.56
CA CYS A 23 -37.98 -3.85 -69.40
C CYS A 23 -39.51 -3.99 -69.35
N PRO A 24 -40.21 -3.93 -70.50
CA PRO A 24 -41.67 -4.01 -70.55
C PRO A 24 -42.21 -5.41 -70.19
N ASN A 25 -41.41 -6.47 -70.35
CA ASN A 25 -41.85 -7.84 -70.05
C ASN A 25 -41.77 -8.19 -68.54
N CYS A 26 -40.69 -7.80 -67.85
CA CYS A 26 -40.47 -8.21 -66.46
C CYS A 26 -40.32 -7.05 -65.46
N GLY A 27 -40.44 -5.80 -65.91
CA GLY A 27 -40.37 -4.60 -65.08
C GLY A 27 -38.98 -4.27 -64.51
N ALA A 28 -37.92 -4.98 -64.90
CA ALA A 28 -36.56 -4.72 -64.41
C ALA A 28 -35.95 -3.46 -65.06
N ALA A 29 -35.26 -2.63 -64.30
CA ALA A 29 -34.53 -1.49 -64.84
C ALA A 29 -33.20 -1.94 -65.47
N TYR A 30 -32.91 -1.53 -66.71
CA TYR A 30 -31.67 -1.92 -67.42
C TYR A 30 -30.42 -1.43 -66.67
N ASN A 31 -30.48 -0.24 -66.07
CA ASN A 31 -29.37 0.38 -65.35
C ASN A 31 -29.19 -0.13 -63.91
N LYS A 32 -29.93 -1.16 -63.50
CA LYS A 32 -29.89 -1.72 -62.14
C LYS A 32 -29.27 -3.13 -62.13
N GLN A 33 -28.28 -3.37 -62.98
CA GLN A 33 -27.26 -4.35 -62.65
C GLN A 33 -26.30 -3.71 -61.66
N SER A 34 -26.23 -4.34 -60.49
CA SER A 34 -25.13 -4.24 -59.57
C SER A 34 -23.83 -4.03 -60.32
N ASN A 35 -23.12 -2.95 -60.01
CA ASN A 35 -21.68 -2.97 -60.09
C ASN A 35 -21.23 -4.14 -59.21
N THR A 36 -21.19 -5.33 -59.79
CA THR A 36 -20.16 -6.31 -59.52
C THR A 36 -18.87 -5.75 -60.11
N THR A 37 -18.51 -4.51 -59.73
CA THR A 37 -17.13 -4.28 -59.32
C THR A 37 -16.82 -5.46 -58.44
N GLN A 38 -15.81 -6.22 -58.83
CA GLN A 38 -15.05 -6.94 -57.84
C GLN A 38 -14.82 -5.93 -56.71
N ASN A 39 -15.65 -5.99 -55.68
CA ASN A 39 -15.19 -5.69 -54.36
C ASN A 39 -14.15 -6.80 -54.12
N SER A 40 -12.96 -6.64 -54.71
CA SER A 40 -11.83 -6.49 -53.83
C SER A 40 -12.27 -5.43 -52.82
N PHE A 41 -12.96 -5.89 -51.77
CA PHE A 41 -12.49 -5.54 -50.46
C PHE A 41 -11.00 -5.79 -50.60
N ALA A 42 -10.28 -4.69 -50.85
CA ALA A 42 -8.94 -4.60 -50.38
C ALA A 42 -9.11 -5.05 -48.93
N ASN A 43 -8.80 -6.33 -48.69
CA ASN A 43 -8.11 -6.70 -47.48
C ASN A 43 -7.07 -5.61 -47.41
N LYS A 44 -7.37 -4.58 -46.63
CA LYS A 44 -6.40 -3.64 -46.16
C LYS A 44 -5.49 -4.59 -45.41
N LYS A 45 -4.52 -5.19 -46.12
CA LYS A 45 -3.45 -5.95 -45.53
C LYS A 45 -2.95 -4.94 -44.52
N LEU A 46 -3.24 -5.15 -43.23
CA LEU A 46 -2.42 -4.58 -42.18
C LEU A 46 -1.00 -4.77 -42.71
N SER A 47 -0.27 -3.67 -42.86
CA SER A 47 1.03 -3.70 -43.55
C SER A 47 1.78 -4.92 -43.05
N SER A 48 2.33 -5.71 -43.97
CA SER A 48 2.98 -6.98 -43.59
C SER A 48 3.96 -6.78 -42.43
N SER A 49 4.59 -5.60 -42.36
CA SER A 49 5.42 -5.16 -41.22
C SER A 49 4.75 -5.30 -39.84
N PHE A 50 3.52 -4.82 -39.62
CA PHE A 50 2.89 -4.88 -38.29
C PHE A 50 2.57 -6.31 -37.88
N LEU A 51 2.04 -7.13 -38.80
CA LEU A 51 1.76 -8.54 -38.56
C LEU A 51 3.03 -9.36 -38.35
N ASP A 52 4.11 -9.02 -39.08
CA ASP A 52 5.42 -9.67 -38.96
C ASP A 52 6.10 -9.30 -37.62
N PHE A 53 6.01 -8.03 -37.19
CA PHE A 53 6.49 -7.60 -35.87
C PHE A 53 5.66 -8.19 -34.72
N GLU A 54 4.33 -8.22 -34.83
CA GLU A 54 3.48 -8.88 -33.84
C GLU A 54 3.85 -10.36 -33.69
N ALA A 55 4.09 -11.06 -34.82
CA ALA A 55 4.55 -12.45 -34.80
C ALA A 55 5.95 -12.60 -34.18
N GLN A 56 6.88 -11.67 -34.46
CA GLN A 56 8.23 -11.65 -33.92
C GLN A 56 8.26 -11.47 -32.40
N TYR A 57 7.47 -10.53 -31.86
CA TYR A 57 7.46 -10.21 -30.43
C TYR A 57 6.48 -11.06 -29.61
N ARG A 58 5.53 -11.79 -30.24
CA ARG A 58 4.57 -12.69 -29.58
C ARG A 58 5.17 -13.63 -28.52
N PRO A 59 6.29 -14.37 -28.74
CA PRO A 59 6.84 -15.25 -27.72
C PRO A 59 7.37 -14.47 -26.51
N LEU A 60 8.05 -13.34 -26.75
CA LEU A 60 8.57 -12.47 -25.69
C LEU A 60 7.43 -11.83 -24.89
N ASN A 61 6.41 -11.29 -25.57
CA ASN A 61 5.23 -10.75 -24.91
C ASN A 61 4.51 -11.78 -24.05
N ARG A 62 4.37 -13.02 -24.53
CA ARG A 62 3.75 -14.11 -23.75
C ARG A 62 4.54 -14.40 -22.48
N GLN A 63 5.87 -14.43 -22.56
CA GLN A 63 6.72 -14.58 -21.38
C GLN A 63 6.59 -13.39 -20.42
N LEU A 64 6.64 -12.15 -20.94
CA LEU A 64 6.49 -10.94 -20.13
C LEU A 64 5.15 -10.91 -19.41
N TYR A 65 4.03 -11.18 -20.09
CA TYR A 65 2.72 -11.23 -19.45
C TYR A 65 2.64 -12.33 -18.39
N PHE A 66 3.20 -13.51 -18.65
CA PHE A 66 3.25 -14.59 -17.67
C PHE A 66 3.98 -14.15 -16.40
N PHE A 67 5.18 -13.57 -16.53
CA PHE A 67 5.94 -13.09 -15.37
C PHE A 67 5.29 -11.90 -14.68
N ILE A 68 4.68 -10.97 -15.42
CA ILE A 68 3.92 -9.86 -14.83
C ILE A 68 2.79 -10.40 -13.95
N ILE A 69 1.99 -11.35 -14.46
CA ILE A 69 0.90 -11.96 -13.68
C ILE A 69 1.45 -12.70 -12.45
N LEU A 70 2.53 -13.45 -12.62
CA LEU A 70 3.18 -14.19 -11.53
C LEU A 70 3.66 -13.24 -10.42
N PHE A 71 4.42 -12.19 -10.78
CA PHE A 71 4.97 -11.24 -9.82
C PHE A 71 3.92 -10.29 -9.25
N ALA A 72 2.85 -9.98 -9.99
CA ALA A 72 1.69 -9.28 -9.44
C ALA A 72 1.00 -10.13 -8.37
N GLY A 73 0.76 -11.41 -8.65
CA GLY A 73 0.21 -12.35 -7.67
C GLY A 73 1.12 -12.55 -6.45
N LEU A 74 2.43 -12.68 -6.66
CA LEU A 74 3.41 -12.81 -5.59
C LEU A 74 3.49 -11.55 -4.72
N THR A 75 3.47 -10.37 -5.34
CA THR A 75 3.48 -9.07 -4.62
C THR A 75 2.21 -8.93 -3.79
N LEU A 76 1.04 -9.21 -4.37
CA LEU A 76 -0.21 -9.16 -3.64
C LEU A 76 -0.23 -10.14 -2.46
N PHE A 77 0.16 -11.40 -2.68
CA PHE A 77 0.15 -12.41 -1.64
C PHE A 77 1.16 -12.11 -0.51
N SER A 78 2.38 -11.71 -0.87
CA SER A 78 3.41 -11.33 0.11
C SER A 78 3.08 -10.05 0.87
N ALA A 79 2.32 -9.12 0.29
CA ALA A 79 1.82 -7.93 0.98
C ALA A 79 0.94 -8.27 2.19
N PHE A 80 0.10 -9.30 2.07
CA PHE A 80 -0.69 -9.82 3.20
C PHE A 80 0.19 -10.55 4.21
N LYS A 81 1.10 -11.42 3.73
CA LYS A 81 1.93 -12.25 4.61
C LYS A 81 3.00 -11.50 5.38
N LYS A 82 3.54 -10.39 4.85
CA LYS A 82 4.63 -9.64 5.50
C LYS A 82 4.23 -9.01 6.84
N ASN A 83 2.94 -8.71 7.02
CA ASN A 83 2.38 -8.05 8.19
C ASN A 83 1.55 -8.99 9.09
N GLU A 84 1.51 -10.30 8.79
CA GLU A 84 0.89 -11.27 9.71
C GLU A 84 1.67 -11.30 11.03
N LEU A 85 1.00 -11.49 12.16
CA LEU A 85 1.70 -11.62 13.42
C LEU A 85 2.42 -12.98 13.47
N ILE A 86 3.64 -12.98 14.00
CA ILE A 86 4.49 -14.18 14.13
C ILE A 86 3.88 -15.17 15.11
N ASP A 87 4.32 -16.43 15.12
CA ASP A 87 3.93 -17.40 16.15
C ASP A 87 4.61 -17.08 17.49
N PHE A 88 3.90 -17.28 18.60
CA PHE A 88 4.40 -16.98 19.95
C PHE A 88 5.72 -17.70 20.28
N SER A 89 5.97 -18.87 19.71
CA SER A 89 7.22 -19.62 19.91
C SER A 89 8.47 -18.93 19.34
N LEU A 90 8.29 -17.93 18.48
CA LEU A 90 9.35 -17.12 17.89
C LEU A 90 9.59 -15.81 18.67
N ILE A 91 8.80 -15.54 19.71
CA ILE A 91 8.90 -14.32 20.51
C ILE A 91 10.01 -14.48 21.56
N HIS A 92 10.86 -13.46 21.65
CA HIS A 92 11.96 -13.39 22.59
C HIS A 92 11.41 -13.24 24.02
N SER A 93 11.93 -14.03 24.96
CA SER A 93 11.39 -14.08 26.32
C SER A 93 11.50 -12.76 27.09
N GLN A 94 12.35 -11.82 26.65
CA GLN A 94 12.43 -10.49 27.26
C GLN A 94 11.12 -9.71 27.14
N LEU A 95 10.31 -9.97 26.12
CA LEU A 95 9.04 -9.28 25.93
C LEU A 95 7.97 -9.72 26.95
N THR A 96 8.24 -10.74 27.78
CA THR A 96 7.27 -11.18 28.82
C THR A 96 7.37 -10.34 30.09
N GLN A 97 8.35 -9.44 30.19
CA GLN A 97 8.49 -8.58 31.36
C GLN A 97 7.61 -7.34 31.26
N GLU A 98 7.20 -6.81 32.41
CA GLU A 98 6.50 -5.53 32.46
C GLU A 98 7.47 -4.37 32.13
N PRO A 99 6.96 -3.28 31.53
CA PRO A 99 7.74 -2.08 31.32
C PRO A 99 8.30 -1.56 32.64
N ILE A 100 9.57 -1.17 32.60
CA ILE A 100 10.22 -0.55 33.76
C ILE A 100 9.82 0.92 33.76
N GLN A 101 9.23 1.39 34.86
CA GLN A 101 8.84 2.78 35.02
C GLN A 101 9.27 3.29 36.40
N GLU A 102 10.16 4.29 36.42
CA GLU A 102 10.64 4.91 37.66
C GLU A 102 10.30 6.40 37.66
N THR A 103 9.34 6.81 38.48
CA THR A 103 8.90 8.21 38.54
C THR A 103 10.04 9.15 38.92
N ILE A 104 10.25 10.17 38.09
CA ILE A 104 11.20 11.25 38.38
C ILE A 104 10.48 12.23 39.31
N SER A 105 11.04 12.43 40.51
CA SER A 105 10.48 13.39 41.46
C SER A 105 10.49 14.81 40.88
N ASN A 106 9.41 15.57 41.06
CA ASN A 106 9.36 17.00 40.68
C ASN A 106 10.42 17.88 41.37
N ARG A 107 11.13 17.36 42.38
CA ARG A 107 12.24 18.06 43.04
C ARG A 107 13.61 17.63 42.51
N SER A 108 13.64 16.67 41.58
CA SER A 108 14.85 16.19 40.93
C SER A 108 15.35 17.26 39.96
N PRO A 109 16.67 17.55 39.91
CA PRO A 109 17.23 18.40 38.86
C PRO A 109 17.02 17.80 37.45
N TYR A 110 16.77 16.49 37.34
CA TYR A 110 16.44 15.80 36.10
C TYR A 110 14.97 15.98 35.67
N ALA A 111 14.12 16.60 36.50
CA ALA A 111 12.73 16.94 36.14
C ALA A 111 12.61 18.32 35.46
N GLU A 112 13.70 19.07 35.38
CA GLU A 112 13.71 20.39 34.75
C GLU A 112 13.50 20.25 33.23
N PRO A 113 12.64 21.08 32.63
CA PRO A 113 12.46 21.04 31.19
C PRO A 113 13.75 21.35 30.44
N HIS A 114 14.02 20.58 29.39
CA HIS A 114 15.09 20.86 28.44
C HIS A 114 14.51 21.10 27.06
N SER A 115 15.31 21.68 26.16
CA SER A 115 14.90 21.95 24.80
C SER A 115 15.72 21.19 23.79
N PHE A 116 15.06 20.77 22.71
CA PHE A 116 15.71 20.27 21.50
C PHE A 116 15.07 20.94 20.29
N GLN A 117 15.81 20.98 19.18
CA GLN A 117 15.34 21.58 17.93
C GLN A 117 15.02 20.49 16.92
N TYR A 118 13.92 20.64 16.19
CA TYR A 118 13.54 19.77 15.09
C TYR A 118 12.87 20.59 13.99
N MET A 119 13.37 20.47 12.76
CA MET A 119 12.83 21.15 11.56
C MET A 119 12.51 22.64 11.79
N ASP A 120 13.49 23.37 12.35
CA ASP A 120 13.41 24.80 12.70
C ASP A 120 12.42 25.18 13.81
N ILE A 121 11.86 24.20 14.52
CA ILE A 121 10.97 24.40 15.67
C ILE A 121 11.70 23.99 16.95
N GLN A 122 11.67 24.84 17.97
CA GLN A 122 12.13 24.48 19.30
C GLN A 122 11.02 23.78 20.09
N TYR A 123 11.35 22.61 20.62
CA TYR A 123 10.48 21.87 21.53
C TYR A 123 11.00 21.97 22.95
N GLN A 124 10.09 22.06 23.91
CA GLN A 124 10.38 21.87 25.33
C GLN A 124 9.92 20.50 25.77
N VAL A 125 10.74 19.78 26.51
CA VAL A 125 10.48 18.43 27.01
C VAL A 125 10.64 18.44 28.51
N LYS A 126 9.65 17.91 29.22
CA LYS A 126 9.63 17.76 30.66
C LYS A 126 9.59 16.28 31.04
N PRO A 127 10.69 15.72 31.56
CA PRO A 127 10.74 14.34 32.03
C PRO A 127 9.79 14.07 33.20
N MET A 128 9.14 12.90 33.20
CA MET A 128 8.17 12.47 34.20
C MET A 128 8.54 11.12 34.83
N ALA A 129 9.10 10.20 34.07
CA ALA A 129 9.60 8.92 34.56
C ALA A 129 10.71 8.38 33.65
N ASN A 130 11.69 7.66 34.21
CA ASN A 130 12.53 6.79 33.39
C ASN A 130 11.67 5.63 32.88
N TYR A 131 11.88 5.21 31.64
CA TYR A 131 11.04 4.22 31.00
C TYR A 131 11.81 3.26 30.11
N GLU A 132 11.45 1.98 30.18
CA GLU A 132 12.02 0.93 29.34
C GLU A 132 10.95 -0.12 29.00
N LEU A 133 10.78 -0.40 27.71
CA LEU A 133 9.74 -1.28 27.17
C LEU A 133 10.35 -2.30 26.22
N TRP A 134 9.93 -3.55 26.36
CA TRP A 134 10.12 -4.60 25.36
C TRP A 134 8.75 -5.08 24.92
N GLY A 135 8.50 -5.14 23.62
CA GLY A 135 7.23 -5.67 23.17
C GLY A 135 7.15 -5.96 21.68
N LEU A 136 6.03 -6.57 21.31
CA LEU A 136 5.68 -6.94 19.95
C LEU A 136 4.83 -5.83 19.34
N VAL A 137 5.25 -5.31 18.19
CA VAL A 137 4.48 -4.31 17.43
C VAL A 137 3.32 -4.99 16.74
N VAL A 138 2.10 -4.63 17.12
CA VAL A 138 0.86 -5.23 16.57
C VAL A 138 0.11 -4.29 15.62
N SER A 139 0.35 -2.99 15.74
CA SER A 139 -0.16 -1.96 14.84
C SER A 139 0.73 -0.72 14.95
N HIS A 140 0.64 0.17 13.99
CA HIS A 140 1.21 1.52 14.05
C HIS A 140 0.37 2.46 13.19
N ASN A 141 0.44 3.76 13.43
CA ASN A 141 -0.14 4.73 12.50
C ASN A 141 0.64 4.72 11.17
N ASP A 142 -0.03 5.06 10.07
CA ASP A 142 0.57 5.13 8.74
C ASP A 142 0.71 6.59 8.33
N ILE A 143 1.86 7.18 8.66
CA ILE A 143 2.18 8.59 8.39
C ILE A 143 2.46 8.82 6.89
N ASP A 144 2.72 7.76 6.11
CA ASP A 144 2.98 7.81 4.67
C ASP A 144 1.73 7.49 3.83
N GLY A 145 0.57 7.35 4.47
CA GLY A 145 -0.69 7.05 3.80
C GLY A 145 -1.11 8.17 2.84
N ILE A 146 -1.40 7.83 1.57
CA ILE A 146 -1.90 8.75 0.52
C ILE A 146 -3.15 9.55 0.95
N SER A 147 -3.82 9.13 2.04
CA SER A 147 -5.01 9.76 2.60
C SER A 147 -4.80 10.53 3.90
N ASP A 148 -3.59 10.67 4.44
CA ASP A 148 -3.41 11.28 5.76
C ASP A 148 -3.11 12.78 5.67
N THR A 149 -4.16 13.58 5.85
CA THR A 149 -4.12 15.06 5.86
C THR A 149 -3.65 15.64 7.20
N TYR A 150 -3.18 14.81 8.14
CA TYR A 150 -2.86 15.22 9.53
C TYR A 150 -1.37 15.21 9.88
N HIS A 151 -0.51 14.64 9.03
CA HIS A 151 0.93 14.68 9.22
C HIS A 151 1.54 15.58 8.15
N ASP A 152 1.67 16.86 8.48
CA ASP A 152 2.59 17.69 7.73
C ASP A 152 4.02 17.19 8.01
N GLU A 153 4.89 17.31 7.03
CA GLU A 153 6.32 16.98 7.09
C GLU A 153 7.07 17.84 8.15
N THR A 154 6.37 18.51 9.06
CA THR A 154 6.88 19.46 10.07
C THR A 154 6.56 19.06 11.51
N SER A 155 5.81 17.98 11.72
CA SER A 155 5.53 17.46 13.06
C SER A 155 6.70 16.61 13.57
N VAL A 156 7.07 16.79 14.85
CA VAL A 156 8.05 15.93 15.55
C VAL A 156 7.56 14.49 15.75
N ASP A 157 6.27 14.27 15.49
CA ASP A 157 5.60 12.99 15.53
C ASP A 157 5.98 12.13 14.31
N THR A 158 6.93 11.21 14.52
CA THR A 158 7.45 10.36 13.44
C THR A 158 6.73 9.02 13.29
N LYS A 159 6.15 8.46 14.36
CA LYS A 159 5.40 7.20 14.37
C LYS A 159 4.89 6.84 15.77
N ASP A 160 3.63 6.46 15.84
CA ASP A 160 3.01 5.83 17.01
C ASP A 160 3.02 4.31 16.85
N LEU A 161 3.48 3.60 17.89
CA LEU A 161 3.54 2.14 17.91
C LEU A 161 2.54 1.58 18.92
N CYS A 162 1.63 0.73 18.44
CA CYS A 162 0.85 -0.13 19.31
C CYS A 162 1.63 -1.40 19.63
N VAL A 163 1.91 -1.60 20.91
CA VAL A 163 2.79 -2.66 21.41
C VAL A 163 2.07 -3.51 22.44
N ILE A 164 2.27 -4.83 22.39
CA ILE A 164 1.84 -5.78 23.43
C ILE A 164 3.04 -6.50 24.04
N TRP A 165 2.90 -6.95 25.29
CA TRP A 165 3.95 -7.65 26.05
C TRP A 165 3.32 -8.60 27.07
N GLY A 166 4.14 -9.20 27.93
CA GLY A 166 3.66 -9.94 29.10
C GLY A 166 2.87 -11.20 28.75
N ASP A 167 1.69 -11.36 29.35
CA ASP A 167 0.83 -12.54 29.18
C ASP A 167 0.25 -12.62 27.77
N ASN A 168 0.08 -11.49 27.08
CA ASN A 168 -0.50 -11.43 25.74
C ASN A 168 0.31 -12.19 24.69
N ILE A 169 1.59 -12.47 24.95
CA ILE A 169 2.49 -13.14 24.00
C ILE A 169 2.87 -14.56 24.44
N LEU A 170 2.19 -15.13 25.44
CA LEU A 170 2.45 -16.48 25.95
C LEU A 170 1.69 -17.58 25.19
N SER A 171 0.72 -17.21 24.36
CA SER A 171 -0.06 -18.07 23.47
C SER A 171 -0.33 -17.34 22.16
N ASN A 172 -0.86 -18.00 21.13
CA ASN A 172 -1.29 -17.33 19.89
C ASN A 172 -2.66 -16.63 19.98
N ASP A 173 -3.21 -16.40 21.19
CA ASP A 173 -4.53 -15.78 21.33
C ASP A 173 -4.57 -14.35 20.75
N TYR A 174 -3.44 -13.63 20.77
CA TYR A 174 -3.29 -12.31 20.16
C TYR A 174 -3.50 -12.31 18.63
N HIS A 175 -3.42 -13.45 17.95
CA HIS A 175 -3.78 -13.54 16.51
C HIS A 175 -5.27 -13.34 16.26
N SER A 176 -6.12 -13.57 17.28
CA SER A 176 -7.56 -13.36 17.18
C SER A 176 -7.98 -11.92 17.50
N VAL A 177 -7.03 -11.08 17.93
CA VAL A 177 -7.26 -9.69 18.30
C VAL A 177 -7.05 -8.82 17.06
N SER A 178 -8.05 -8.02 16.72
CA SER A 178 -7.97 -7.00 15.69
C SER A 178 -7.39 -5.73 16.29
N PHE A 179 -6.21 -5.32 15.86
CA PHE A 179 -5.55 -4.08 16.29
C PHE A 179 -5.65 -3.00 15.22
N SER A 180 -5.83 -1.75 15.64
CA SER A 180 -5.72 -0.58 14.75
C SER A 180 -5.19 0.63 15.53
N SER A 181 -4.43 1.49 14.86
CA SER A 181 -3.85 2.69 15.48
C SER A 181 -4.55 3.94 14.94
N GLY A 182 -5.04 4.78 15.84
CA GLY A 182 -5.40 6.17 15.55
C GLY A 182 -4.25 7.11 15.87
N ALA A 183 -4.52 8.42 15.84
CA ALA A 183 -3.50 9.43 16.12
C ALA A 183 -2.90 9.38 17.55
N TRP A 184 -3.58 8.77 18.53
CA TRP A 184 -3.16 8.74 19.94
C TRP A 184 -3.67 7.50 20.70
N THR A 185 -4.21 6.52 19.98
CA THR A 185 -4.95 5.43 20.61
C THR A 185 -4.73 4.17 19.80
N CYS A 186 -4.28 3.13 20.49
CA CYS A 186 -4.35 1.79 19.96
C CYS A 186 -5.71 1.19 20.31
N TYR A 187 -6.50 0.93 19.28
CA TYR A 187 -7.77 0.24 19.38
C TYR A 187 -7.56 -1.26 19.22
N PHE A 188 -8.30 -2.03 20.00
CA PHE A 188 -8.31 -3.48 19.91
C PHE A 188 -9.73 -4.02 20.07
N GLU A 189 -10.05 -5.07 19.32
CA GLU A 189 -11.31 -5.82 19.43
C GLU A 189 -11.01 -7.31 19.31
N TYR A 190 -11.69 -8.14 20.10
CA TYR A 190 -11.48 -9.59 20.06
C TYR A 190 -12.77 -10.36 20.36
N PRO A 191 -12.91 -11.58 19.81
CA PRO A 191 -14.10 -12.40 20.04
C PRO A 191 -14.19 -12.90 21.49
N HIS A 192 -15.39 -13.31 21.90
CA HIS A 192 -15.59 -13.93 23.21
C HIS A 192 -14.74 -15.19 23.37
N GLY A 193 -14.05 -15.30 24.51
CA GLY A 193 -13.19 -16.44 24.84
C GLY A 193 -11.71 -16.25 24.50
N THR A 194 -11.34 -15.20 23.77
CA THR A 194 -9.94 -14.82 23.59
C THR A 194 -9.34 -14.38 24.92
N ILE A 195 -8.20 -14.98 25.28
CA ILE A 195 -7.43 -14.58 26.45
C ILE A 195 -6.55 -13.40 26.04
N PHE A 196 -6.89 -12.22 26.54
CA PHE A 196 -6.16 -10.98 26.26
C PHE A 196 -6.22 -10.05 27.47
N ASN A 197 -5.06 -9.53 27.88
CA ASN A 197 -4.89 -8.59 28.96
C ASN A 197 -4.71 -7.17 28.40
N ALA A 198 -5.76 -6.36 28.52
CA ALA A 198 -5.77 -4.98 28.05
C ALA A 198 -4.75 -4.06 28.77
N ASN A 199 -4.25 -4.44 29.96
CA ASN A 199 -3.23 -3.67 30.68
C ASN A 199 -1.80 -3.96 30.20
N GLN A 200 -1.61 -4.96 29.33
CA GLN A 200 -0.31 -5.30 28.73
C GLN A 200 -0.31 -4.92 27.23
N LEU A 201 -0.86 -3.74 26.96
CA LEU A 201 -0.91 -3.07 25.68
C LEU A 201 -0.69 -1.57 25.91
N SER A 202 0.07 -0.91 25.04
CA SER A 202 0.17 0.55 25.02
C SER A 202 0.30 1.13 23.62
N ASN A 203 -0.18 2.36 23.47
CA ASN A 203 0.14 3.22 22.34
C ASN A 203 1.34 4.09 22.72
N ASN A 204 2.42 3.96 21.98
CA ASN A 204 3.69 4.61 22.27
C ASN A 204 3.94 5.68 21.20
N HIS A 205 3.85 6.94 21.59
CA HIS A 205 4.22 8.09 20.78
C HIS A 205 5.68 8.42 21.04
N ILE A 206 6.53 8.23 20.02
CA ILE A 206 7.98 8.26 20.18
C ILE A 206 8.52 9.55 19.58
N ILE A 207 9.17 10.35 20.43
CA ILE A 207 9.95 11.52 20.03
C ILE A 207 11.41 11.33 20.41
N THR A 208 12.32 11.96 19.70
CA THR A 208 13.76 11.87 19.96
C THR A 208 14.46 13.07 19.31
N ASP A 209 15.66 13.42 19.77
CA ASP A 209 16.56 14.35 19.10
C ASP A 209 17.58 13.63 18.17
N ASN A 210 17.60 12.30 18.20
CA ASN A 210 18.59 11.47 17.49
C ASN A 210 18.06 10.95 16.13
N ASP A 211 18.70 11.36 15.04
CA ASP A 211 18.34 10.94 13.67
C ASP A 211 18.41 9.43 13.44
N ALA A 212 19.35 8.73 14.08
CA ALA A 212 19.47 7.27 13.93
C ALA A 212 18.27 6.53 14.54
N ILE A 213 17.72 7.05 15.64
CA ILE A 213 16.50 6.50 16.26
C ILE A 213 15.30 6.77 15.35
N ARG A 214 15.21 7.96 14.74
CA ARG A 214 14.17 8.27 13.76
C ARG A 214 14.23 7.33 12.56
N GLU A 215 15.42 7.10 12.01
CA GLU A 215 15.61 6.15 10.90
C GLU A 215 15.16 4.74 11.30
N SER A 216 15.59 4.24 12.47
CA SER A 216 15.12 2.96 13.01
C SER A 216 13.60 2.89 13.14
N LEU A 217 12.96 3.96 13.63
CA LEU A 217 11.52 4.03 13.81
C LEU A 217 10.76 3.93 12.47
N THR A 218 11.28 4.52 11.39
CA THR A 218 10.70 4.36 10.05
C THR A 218 10.72 2.90 9.56
N GLN A 219 11.72 2.13 9.97
CA GLN A 219 11.90 0.74 9.54
C GLN A 219 11.04 -0.26 10.34
N ILE A 220 10.56 0.11 11.52
CA ILE A 220 9.69 -0.75 12.34
C ILE A 220 8.40 -1.04 11.59
N GLN A 221 7.97 -2.29 11.59
CA GLN A 221 6.73 -2.75 10.97
C GLN A 221 5.98 -3.69 11.92
N ILE A 222 4.73 -3.99 11.59
CA ILE A 222 3.92 -4.99 12.30
C ILE A 222 4.65 -6.34 12.35
N GLY A 223 4.67 -6.95 13.52
CA GLY A 223 5.33 -8.21 13.83
C GLY A 223 6.78 -8.07 14.30
N ASP A 224 7.35 -6.86 14.31
CA ASP A 224 8.69 -6.63 14.89
C ASP A 224 8.65 -6.69 16.41
N GLN A 225 9.72 -7.26 16.97
CA GLN A 225 9.98 -7.28 18.41
C GLN A 225 10.97 -6.17 18.71
N ILE A 226 10.61 -5.24 19.58
CA ILE A 226 11.35 -4.01 19.80
C ILE A 226 11.73 -3.84 21.28
N HIS A 227 12.78 -3.07 21.49
CA HIS A 227 13.18 -2.52 22.78
C HIS A 227 13.26 -1.01 22.65
N ILE A 228 12.64 -0.30 23.59
CA ILE A 228 12.64 1.17 23.66
C ILE A 228 13.11 1.56 25.05
N LYS A 229 14.01 2.53 25.13
CA LYS A 229 14.46 3.09 26.40
C LYS A 229 14.59 4.60 26.33
N GLY A 230 14.18 5.26 27.40
CA GLY A 230 14.21 6.72 27.48
C GLY A 230 13.42 7.22 28.68
N GLU A 231 12.63 8.26 28.47
CA GLU A 231 11.83 8.91 29.51
C GLU A 231 10.38 9.06 29.04
N LEU A 232 9.41 8.83 29.93
CA LEU A 232 8.05 9.34 29.72
C LEU A 232 8.08 10.85 29.93
N VAL A 233 7.57 11.61 28.96
CA VAL A 233 7.70 13.07 28.97
C VAL A 233 6.40 13.79 28.65
N SER A 234 6.28 15.03 29.13
CA SER A 234 5.40 16.00 28.49
C SER A 234 6.22 16.85 27.53
N TYR A 235 5.72 17.17 26.35
CA TYR A 235 6.39 18.10 25.43
C TYR A 235 5.50 19.24 24.97
N GLN A 236 6.13 20.31 24.51
CA GLN A 236 5.49 21.51 24.02
C GLN A 236 6.23 22.04 22.81
N ASP A 237 5.47 22.41 21.78
CA ASP A 237 5.92 23.14 20.61
C ASP A 237 5.94 24.65 20.92
N GLU A 238 7.04 25.36 20.64
CA GLU A 238 7.15 26.79 20.90
C GLU A 238 6.11 27.65 20.16
N ARG A 239 5.57 27.16 19.04
CA ARG A 239 4.50 27.83 18.27
C ARG A 239 3.16 27.81 19.02
N HIS A 240 3.02 26.89 19.97
CA HIS A 240 1.81 26.65 20.77
C HIS A 240 2.14 26.58 22.28
N PRO A 241 2.65 27.67 22.88
CA PRO A 241 3.17 27.72 24.24
C PRO A 241 2.11 27.51 25.35
N GLU A 242 0.83 27.49 25.01
CA GLU A 242 -0.29 27.20 25.90
C GLU A 242 -0.63 25.70 25.99
N TYR A 243 -0.12 24.87 25.07
CA TYR A 243 -0.45 23.45 24.99
C TYR A 243 0.76 22.58 25.31
N TRP A 244 0.62 21.76 26.35
CA TRP A 244 1.52 20.65 26.65
C TRP A 244 0.86 19.35 26.24
N ARG A 245 1.56 18.56 25.44
CA ARG A 245 1.25 17.15 25.20
C ARG A 245 1.80 16.37 26.38
N ALA A 246 0.96 15.66 27.11
CA ALA A 246 1.35 14.93 28.31
C ALA A 246 1.36 13.42 28.05
N SER A 247 2.40 12.73 28.51
CA SER A 247 2.42 11.27 28.58
C SER A 247 1.42 10.76 29.62
N SER A 248 0.77 9.63 29.34
CA SER A 248 0.29 8.77 30.41
C SER A 248 1.47 8.24 31.23
N ILE A 249 1.28 8.15 32.54
CA ILE A 249 2.17 7.49 33.50
C ILE A 249 1.42 6.41 34.29
N THR A 250 0.18 6.11 33.91
CA THR A 250 -0.70 5.17 34.59
C THR A 250 -0.76 3.89 33.77
N ARG A 251 -0.43 2.75 34.36
CA ARG A 251 -0.32 1.51 33.57
C ARG A 251 -1.65 0.88 33.15
N THR A 252 -2.72 1.21 33.84
CA THR A 252 -4.04 0.59 33.68
C THR A 252 -5.09 1.55 33.13
N ASP A 253 -4.68 2.67 32.56
CA ASP A 253 -5.60 3.55 31.83
C ASP A 253 -5.79 3.05 30.39
N GLY A 254 -6.82 3.57 29.72
CA GLY A 254 -7.17 3.15 28.37
C GLY A 254 -7.94 4.23 27.63
N GLY A 255 -8.02 4.11 26.30
CA GLY A 255 -8.69 5.07 25.44
C GLY A 255 -7.91 6.37 25.25
N ASN A 256 -8.64 7.46 25.00
CA ASN A 256 -8.04 8.76 24.67
C ASN A 256 -7.36 9.36 25.91
N GLY A 257 -6.02 9.41 25.90
CA GLY A 257 -5.20 9.86 27.03
C GLY A 257 -4.29 8.79 27.65
N ALA A 258 -4.44 7.52 27.27
CA ALA A 258 -3.58 6.41 27.71
C ALA A 258 -2.27 6.27 26.90
N CYS A 259 -1.99 7.24 26.03
CA CYS A 259 -0.79 7.22 25.18
C CYS A 259 0.44 7.56 26.01
N GLU A 260 1.47 6.74 25.85
CA GLU A 260 2.78 6.95 26.45
C GLU A 260 3.61 7.78 25.48
N VAL A 261 4.06 8.95 25.91
CA VAL A 261 4.94 9.81 25.13
C VAL A 261 6.36 9.58 25.61
N ILE A 262 7.16 8.95 24.77
CA ILE A 262 8.52 8.52 25.10
C ILE A 262 9.51 9.43 24.39
N PHE A 263 10.35 10.13 25.16
CA PHE A 263 11.59 10.69 24.62
C PHE A 263 12.64 9.58 24.58
N ALA A 264 12.85 9.01 23.40
CA ALA A 264 13.66 7.82 23.21
C ALA A 264 15.15 8.15 23.05
N ASN A 265 15.97 7.44 23.83
CA ASN A 265 17.43 7.52 23.81
C ASN A 265 18.05 6.23 23.23
N GLU A 266 17.32 5.11 23.28
CA GLU A 266 17.68 3.85 22.65
C GLU A 266 16.43 3.22 22.01
N LEU A 267 16.57 2.66 20.81
CA LEU A 267 15.51 1.97 20.07
C LEU A 267 16.14 0.86 19.23
N ASP A 268 15.81 -0.39 19.56
CA ASP A 268 16.36 -1.57 18.89
C ASP A 268 15.26 -2.48 18.36
N ILE A 269 15.44 -2.97 17.13
CA ILE A 269 14.66 -4.09 16.59
C ILE A 269 15.36 -5.38 17.00
N ILE A 270 14.86 -6.01 18.07
CA ILE A 270 15.39 -7.27 18.63
C ILE A 270 15.26 -8.40 17.59
N ALA A 271 14.11 -8.46 16.92
CA ALA A 271 13.84 -9.44 15.87
C ALA A 271 12.84 -8.90 14.86
N ILE A 272 13.12 -9.18 13.59
CA ILE A 272 12.26 -8.80 12.46
C ILE A 272 11.09 -9.79 12.33
N GLY A 273 9.89 -9.25 12.19
CA GLY A 273 8.68 -10.02 11.88
C GLY A 273 8.68 -10.51 10.42
N ASN A 274 8.44 -11.81 10.22
CA ASN A 274 8.33 -12.44 8.89
C ASN A 274 9.41 -12.00 7.87
N PRO A 275 10.72 -12.12 8.17
CA PRO A 275 11.78 -11.57 7.33
C PRO A 275 11.77 -12.13 5.90
N LEU A 276 11.40 -13.40 5.73
CA LEU A 276 11.26 -14.03 4.42
C LEU A 276 10.15 -13.38 3.57
N TRP A 277 8.97 -13.12 4.15
CA TRP A 277 7.88 -12.50 3.40
C TRP A 277 8.13 -11.04 3.08
N ARG A 278 8.79 -10.31 3.99
CA ARG A 278 9.27 -8.95 3.72
C ARG A 278 10.26 -8.94 2.57
N PHE A 279 11.23 -9.84 2.56
CA PHE A 279 12.17 -9.99 1.46
C PHE A 279 11.46 -10.32 0.13
N ILE A 280 10.55 -11.29 0.14
CA ILE A 280 9.79 -11.68 -1.06
C ILE A 280 9.00 -10.48 -1.60
N TYR A 281 8.28 -9.75 -0.74
CA TYR A 281 7.54 -8.55 -1.12
C TYR A 281 8.45 -7.51 -1.75
N GLU A 282 9.53 -7.15 -1.05
CA GLU A 282 10.49 -6.12 -1.47
C GLU A 282 11.08 -6.38 -2.86
N TRP A 283 11.38 -7.64 -3.18
CA TRP A 283 11.91 -7.99 -4.49
C TRP A 283 10.82 -8.19 -5.52
N SER A 284 9.65 -8.73 -5.15
CA SER A 284 8.59 -9.01 -6.10
C SER A 284 8.03 -7.74 -6.73
N TRP A 285 7.87 -6.66 -5.96
CA TRP A 285 7.36 -5.39 -6.48
C TRP A 285 8.38 -4.68 -7.38
N LYS A 286 9.68 -4.70 -7.02
CA LYS A 286 10.77 -4.15 -7.85
C LYS A 286 10.89 -4.89 -9.18
N ILE A 287 10.81 -6.22 -9.14
CA ILE A 287 10.81 -7.05 -10.35
C ILE A 287 9.57 -6.77 -11.20
N LEU A 288 8.39 -6.62 -10.58
CA LEU A 288 7.16 -6.26 -11.29
C LEU A 288 7.31 -4.93 -12.05
N ILE A 289 7.87 -3.90 -11.41
CA ILE A 289 8.15 -2.61 -12.07
C ILE A 289 9.12 -2.80 -13.24
N ALA A 290 10.22 -3.54 -13.06
CA ALA A 290 11.17 -3.79 -14.13
C ALA A 290 10.51 -4.52 -15.32
N LEU A 291 9.62 -5.48 -15.06
CA LEU A 291 8.85 -6.19 -16.10
C LEU A 291 7.87 -5.27 -16.82
N LEU A 292 7.21 -4.34 -16.12
CA LEU A 292 6.32 -3.34 -16.72
C LEU A 292 7.08 -2.34 -17.60
N ILE A 293 8.28 -1.91 -17.18
CA ILE A 293 9.17 -1.07 -17.98
C ILE A 293 9.61 -1.85 -19.24
N ALA A 294 10.02 -3.11 -19.09
CA ALA A 294 10.41 -3.96 -20.22
C ALA A 294 9.25 -4.16 -21.20
N LYS A 295 8.03 -4.40 -20.71
CA LYS A 295 6.83 -4.53 -21.55
C LYS A 295 6.51 -3.24 -22.30
N THR A 296 6.65 -2.09 -21.64
CA THR A 296 6.48 -0.77 -22.26
C THR A 296 7.53 -0.55 -23.35
N ALA A 297 8.79 -0.90 -23.11
CA ALA A 297 9.86 -0.78 -24.10
C ALA A 297 9.62 -1.66 -25.34
N VAL A 298 9.14 -2.90 -25.14
CA VAL A 298 8.75 -3.80 -26.25
C VAL A 298 7.57 -3.21 -27.03
N LEU A 299 6.54 -2.69 -26.34
CA LEU A 299 5.39 -2.05 -26.97
C LEU A 299 5.80 -0.82 -27.81
N ILE A 300 6.69 0.02 -27.29
CA ILE A 300 7.21 1.17 -28.04
C ILE A 300 7.91 0.71 -29.32
N ARG A 301 8.73 -0.35 -29.26
CA ARG A 301 9.39 -0.91 -30.44
C ARG A 301 8.39 -1.48 -31.45
N GLU A 302 7.35 -2.16 -30.99
CA GLU A 302 6.27 -2.69 -31.85
C GLU A 302 5.49 -1.60 -32.59
N VAL A 303 5.33 -0.42 -31.98
CA VAL A 303 4.56 0.70 -32.57
C VAL A 303 5.43 1.62 -33.41
N THR A 304 6.73 1.69 -33.15
CA THR A 304 7.66 2.62 -33.83
C THR A 304 8.42 2.02 -35.01
N GLN A 305 8.49 0.68 -35.13
CA GLN A 305 9.12 -0.04 -36.24
C GLN A 305 8.07 -0.60 -37.20
#